data_AF-T0G4L1-F1
#
_entry.id   AF-T0G4L1-F1
#
_cell.length_a   1.000
_cell.length_b   1.000
_cell.length_c   1.000
_cell.angle_alpha   90.00
_cell.angle_beta   90.00
_cell.angle_gamma   90.00
#
_symmetry.space_group_name_H-M   'P 1'
#
loop_
_entity.id
_entity.type
_entity.pdbx_description
1 polymer ?
#
loop_
_entity_poly.entity_id
_entity_poly.type
_entity_poly.pdbx_seq_one_letter_code
_entity_poly.pdbx_strand_id
1 'polypeptide(L)'
;MIKIPFNQEVYIDNFSDINIRINNINARWVKIRYKKFSGYVFGAYILLKDIDDSNRVFGSERLPFNLSTYDDSQYNHFTNIQKETLKTIFKSKAFNIIHDEYFKNNADRNYDYFKQHQEFIVIKVMPASFFSNRDLIYIVYDSVISRIRIVIFNGIDNSFLKLYDDLKVINCLSNDSCGFSPIYSMDFSVGGLLSESKDAIIKDPILFIKKHDLAKYTNIKQDSTFIPSAGCFALGVNSNNLLDFNSFCVNTSLYYNNWECLKLEKQRNRFLHYYGQAFAD
;
A
#
# COMPACT_ATOMS: atom_id res chain seq x y z
N MET A 1 -36.01 15.07 -9.23
CA MET A 1 -34.59 14.68 -9.41
C MET A 1 -34.47 13.18 -9.16
N ILE A 2 -34.00 12.41 -10.13
CA ILE A 2 -33.88 10.94 -10.00
C ILE A 2 -32.49 10.62 -9.47
N LYS A 3 -32.42 9.78 -8.44
CA LYS A 3 -31.15 9.28 -7.91
C LYS A 3 -30.89 7.89 -8.50
N ILE A 4 -29.71 7.69 -9.07
CA ILE A 4 -29.25 6.40 -9.56
C ILE A 4 -28.43 5.76 -8.43
N PRO A 5 -28.82 4.59 -7.91
CA PRO A 5 -28.01 3.87 -6.93
C PRO A 5 -26.62 3.51 -7.48
N PHE A 6 -25.63 3.37 -6.60
CA PHE A 6 -24.31 2.87 -6.99
C PHE A 6 -24.40 1.48 -7.63
N ASN A 7 -23.44 1.17 -8.52
CA ASN A 7 -23.33 -0.10 -9.24
C ASN A 7 -24.53 -0.46 -10.12
N GLN A 8 -25.24 0.56 -10.63
CA GLN A 8 -26.27 0.36 -11.65
C GLN A 8 -25.69 0.61 -13.04
N GLU A 9 -26.02 -0.27 -13.99
CA GLU A 9 -25.66 -0.07 -15.39
C GLU A 9 -26.48 1.07 -16.00
N VAL A 10 -25.81 1.89 -16.81
CA VAL A 10 -26.38 3.03 -17.53
C VAL A 10 -25.86 3.00 -18.95
N TYR A 11 -26.66 3.49 -19.90
CA TYR A 11 -26.20 3.68 -21.28
C TYR A 11 -25.68 5.09 -21.44
N ILE A 12 -24.52 5.25 -22.08
CA ILE A 12 -23.97 6.57 -22.39
C ILE A 12 -24.43 6.99 -23.77
N ASP A 13 -25.07 8.15 -23.84
CA ASP A 13 -25.52 8.71 -25.11
C ASP A 13 -24.46 9.68 -25.68
N ASN A 14 -23.95 10.59 -24.86
CA ASN A 14 -22.95 11.58 -25.28
C ASN A 14 -22.17 12.16 -24.09
N PHE A 15 -20.99 12.70 -24.37
CA PHE A 15 -20.20 13.53 -23.46
C PHE A 15 -20.42 15.01 -23.78
N SER A 16 -20.46 15.84 -22.75
CA SER A 16 -20.35 17.30 -22.91
C SER A 16 -18.94 17.67 -23.39
N ASP A 17 -18.84 18.65 -24.29
CA ASP A 17 -17.54 19.15 -24.78
C ASP A 17 -16.79 19.98 -23.72
N ILE A 18 -17.50 20.41 -22.68
CA ILE A 18 -16.97 21.28 -21.62
C ILE A 18 -16.53 20.43 -20.43
N ASN A 19 -15.25 20.59 -20.07
CA ASN A 19 -14.69 20.11 -18.80
C ASN A 19 -15.10 21.05 -17.67
N ILE A 20 -15.53 20.49 -16.54
CA ILE A 20 -15.97 21.24 -15.37
C ILE A 20 -15.29 20.65 -14.14
N ARG A 21 -14.84 21.54 -13.24
CA ARG A 21 -14.22 21.17 -11.97
C ARG A 21 -15.25 21.24 -10.85
N ILE A 22 -15.51 20.10 -10.19
CA ILE A 22 -16.38 20.01 -9.00
C ILE A 22 -15.59 19.30 -7.91
N ASN A 23 -15.44 19.91 -6.73
CA ASN A 23 -14.68 19.36 -5.61
C ASN A 23 -13.26 18.91 -6.01
N ASN A 24 -12.56 19.74 -6.78
CA ASN A 24 -11.24 19.47 -7.36
C ASN A 24 -11.17 18.33 -8.39
N ILE A 25 -12.27 17.64 -8.68
CA ILE A 25 -12.35 16.63 -9.73
C ILE A 25 -12.71 17.33 -11.04
N ASN A 26 -11.87 17.19 -12.06
CA ASN A 26 -12.14 17.68 -13.41
C ASN A 26 -12.80 16.57 -14.23
N ALA A 27 -14.04 16.78 -14.68
CA ALA A 27 -14.73 15.84 -15.55
C ALA A 27 -15.79 16.54 -16.42
N ARG A 28 -16.33 15.80 -17.38
CA ARG A 28 -17.43 16.27 -18.24
C ARG A 28 -18.76 15.83 -17.65
N TRP A 29 -19.82 16.59 -17.92
CA TRP A 29 -21.16 16.02 -17.82
C TRP A 29 -21.33 14.95 -18.90
N VAL A 30 -21.91 13.82 -18.52
CA VAL A 30 -22.20 12.71 -19.42
C VAL A 30 -23.69 12.56 -19.48
N LYS A 31 -24.24 12.63 -20.70
CA LYS A 31 -25.63 12.31 -20.96
C LYS A 31 -25.78 10.80 -20.93
N ILE A 32 -26.64 10.32 -20.05
CA ILE A 32 -26.91 8.89 -19.86
C ILE A 32 -28.39 8.58 -19.98
N ARG A 33 -28.69 7.29 -20.21
CA ARG A 33 -30.01 6.70 -20.02
C ARG A 33 -29.96 5.64 -18.91
N TYR A 34 -30.90 5.76 -17.97
CA TYR A 34 -31.13 4.79 -16.91
C TYR A 34 -32.62 4.40 -16.92
N LYS A 35 -32.92 3.14 -17.26
CA LYS A 35 -34.29 2.66 -17.50
C LYS A 35 -34.99 3.56 -18.55
N LYS A 36 -36.14 4.15 -18.21
CA LYS A 36 -36.91 5.06 -19.08
C LYS A 36 -36.51 6.53 -18.96
N PHE A 37 -35.45 6.84 -18.21
CA PHE A 37 -35.05 8.20 -17.90
C PHE A 37 -33.75 8.56 -18.60
N SER A 38 -33.64 9.80 -19.06
CA SER A 38 -32.42 10.40 -19.59
C SER A 38 -32.03 11.61 -18.75
N GLY A 39 -30.74 11.88 -18.66
CA GLY A 39 -30.24 13.02 -17.90
C GLY A 39 -28.73 13.13 -17.99
N TYR A 40 -28.19 14.16 -17.33
CA TYR A 40 -26.76 14.35 -17.21
C TYR A 40 -26.28 13.93 -15.82
N VAL A 41 -25.19 13.19 -15.78
CA VAL A 41 -24.46 12.87 -14.55
C VAL A 41 -23.02 13.33 -14.68
N PHE A 42 -22.38 13.60 -13.54
CA PHE A 42 -20.98 14.00 -13.55
C PHE A 42 -20.13 12.78 -13.90
N GLY A 43 -19.36 12.86 -15.00
CA GLY A 43 -18.69 11.71 -15.61
C GLY A 43 -17.70 11.00 -14.69
N ALA A 44 -17.20 11.68 -13.65
CA ALA A 44 -16.34 11.07 -12.65
C ALA A 44 -16.99 9.90 -11.87
N TYR A 45 -18.31 9.74 -11.93
CA TYR A 45 -19.05 8.68 -11.25
C TYR A 45 -19.48 7.53 -12.18
N ILE A 46 -19.13 7.58 -13.47
CA ILE A 46 -19.43 6.51 -14.43
C ILE A 46 -18.22 5.60 -14.58
N LEU A 47 -18.46 4.29 -14.57
CA LEU A 47 -17.46 3.28 -14.94
C LEU A 47 -17.78 2.75 -16.33
N LEU A 48 -16.83 2.87 -17.26
CA LEU A 48 -16.92 2.29 -18.59
C LEU A 48 -16.55 0.80 -18.49
N LYS A 49 -17.45 -0.05 -18.99
CA LYS A 49 -17.20 -1.49 -19.16
C LYS A 49 -16.77 -1.66 -20.61
N ASP A 50 -15.60 -2.25 -20.83
CA ASP A 50 -15.06 -2.61 -22.15
C ASP A 50 -14.73 -1.44 -23.09
N ILE A 51 -13.61 -0.75 -22.85
CA ILE A 51 -12.98 0.11 -23.86
C ILE A 51 -11.52 -0.33 -24.04
N ASP A 52 -11.24 -0.82 -25.25
CA ASP A 52 -9.91 -1.06 -25.80
C ASP A 52 -9.10 0.25 -25.82
N ASP A 53 -7.81 0.15 -25.50
CA ASP A 53 -6.85 1.19 -25.09
C ASP A 53 -6.62 2.40 -26.03
N SER A 54 -7.44 2.61 -27.06
CA SER A 54 -7.14 3.57 -28.14
C SER A 54 -7.90 4.91 -28.10
N ASN A 55 -8.91 5.10 -27.25
CA ASN A 55 -9.63 6.38 -27.15
C ASN A 55 -9.78 6.85 -25.71
N ARG A 56 -8.78 7.59 -25.23
CA ARG A 56 -8.74 8.23 -23.90
C ARG A 56 -9.92 9.19 -23.72
N VAL A 57 -10.97 8.72 -23.05
CA VAL A 57 -11.95 9.57 -22.37
C VAL A 57 -11.34 10.00 -21.03
N PHE A 58 -10.92 11.26 -20.94
CA PHE A 58 -10.54 11.89 -19.66
C PHE A 58 -11.80 12.08 -18.80
N GLY A 59 -11.99 11.22 -17.81
CA GLY A 59 -13.12 11.27 -16.87
C GLY A 59 -12.97 10.24 -15.75
N SER A 60 -12.67 10.72 -14.53
CA SER A 60 -12.02 9.97 -13.44
C SER A 60 -10.65 9.46 -13.87
N GLU A 61 -9.58 10.12 -13.45
CA GLU A 61 -8.36 9.35 -13.25
C GLU A 61 -8.72 8.33 -12.17
N ARG A 62 -9.07 7.10 -12.57
CA ARG A 62 -8.78 5.95 -11.72
C ARG A 62 -7.28 6.07 -11.51
N LEU A 63 -6.90 6.61 -10.35
CA LEU A 63 -5.51 6.62 -9.92
C LEU A 63 -5.01 5.19 -10.17
N PRO A 64 -4.02 5.02 -11.05
CA PRO A 64 -3.62 3.70 -11.50
C PRO A 64 -3.19 2.88 -10.28
N PHE A 65 -3.36 1.57 -10.34
CA PHE A 65 -2.78 0.72 -9.31
C PHE A 65 -1.27 0.91 -9.34
N ASN A 66 -0.71 1.21 -8.18
CA ASN A 66 0.73 1.28 -8.01
C ASN A 66 1.31 -0.12 -8.17
N LEU A 67 2.39 -0.21 -8.94
CA LEU A 67 3.26 -1.36 -8.94
C LEU A 67 4.23 -1.25 -7.75
N SER A 68 4.80 -2.39 -7.36
CA SER A 68 6.02 -2.36 -6.56
C SER A 68 7.12 -1.66 -7.38
N THR A 69 7.92 -0.81 -6.74
CA THR A 69 9.10 -0.20 -7.37
C THR A 69 10.06 -1.27 -7.91
N TYR A 70 10.09 -2.47 -7.32
CA TYR A 70 10.89 -3.60 -7.85
C TYR A 70 10.42 -4.12 -9.20
N ASP A 71 9.16 -3.87 -9.56
CA ASP A 71 8.51 -4.30 -10.81
C ASP A 71 8.40 -3.15 -11.82
N ASP A 72 8.82 -1.94 -11.45
CA ASP A 72 8.83 -0.78 -12.32
C ASP A 72 10.22 -0.58 -12.95
N SER A 73 10.27 -0.76 -14.27
CA SER A 73 11.48 -0.66 -15.07
C SER A 73 12.19 0.71 -14.97
N GLN A 74 11.46 1.78 -14.62
CA GLN A 74 12.05 3.11 -14.42
C GLN A 74 13.08 3.11 -13.28
N TYR A 75 12.94 2.21 -12.31
CA TYR A 75 13.78 2.15 -11.12
C TYR A 75 14.77 0.98 -11.14
N ASN A 76 15.00 0.35 -12.29
CA ASN A 76 15.89 -0.81 -12.43
C ASN A 76 17.29 -0.61 -11.83
N HIS A 77 17.89 0.57 -12.00
CA HIS A 77 19.21 0.85 -11.43
C HIS A 77 19.20 0.76 -9.90
N PHE A 78 18.27 1.47 -9.26
CA PHE A 78 18.14 1.50 -7.80
C PHE A 78 17.72 0.14 -7.24
N THR A 79 16.78 -0.53 -7.89
CA THR A 79 16.30 -1.85 -7.46
C THR A 79 17.38 -2.90 -7.54
N ASN A 80 18.25 -2.88 -8.56
CA ASN A 80 19.37 -3.82 -8.65
C ASN A 80 20.40 -3.61 -7.53
N ILE A 81 20.75 -2.36 -7.21
CA ILE A 81 21.67 -2.05 -6.09
C ILE A 81 21.10 -2.58 -4.77
N GLN A 82 19.81 -2.33 -4.53
CA GLN A 82 19.15 -2.77 -3.31
C GLN A 82 19.06 -4.29 -3.24
N LYS A 83 18.69 -4.96 -4.35
CA LYS A 83 18.65 -6.43 -4.44
C LYS A 83 20.01 -7.07 -4.10
N GLU A 84 21.11 -6.54 -4.63
CA GLU A 84 22.46 -7.05 -4.30
C GLU A 84 22.85 -6.81 -2.84
N THR A 85 22.43 -5.68 -2.26
CA THR A 85 22.63 -5.40 -0.84
C THR A 85 21.86 -6.39 0.04
N LEU A 86 20.58 -6.61 -0.25
CA LEU A 86 19.74 -7.59 0.46
C LEU A 86 20.29 -9.03 0.31
N LYS A 87 20.78 -9.41 -0.88
CA LYS A 87 21.48 -10.69 -1.08
C LYS A 87 22.71 -10.81 -0.19
N THR A 88 23.46 -9.73 0.01
CA THR A 88 24.65 -9.73 0.86
C THR A 88 24.27 -9.97 2.33
N ILE A 89 23.21 -9.32 2.80
CA ILE A 89 22.66 -9.56 4.15
C ILE A 89 22.20 -11.02 4.28
N PHE A 90 21.46 -11.54 3.30
CA PHE A 90 21.02 -12.93 3.30
C PHE A 90 22.19 -13.92 3.31
N LYS A 91 23.21 -13.74 2.46
CA LYS A 91 24.41 -14.60 2.41
C LYS A 91 25.20 -14.63 3.72
N SER A 92 25.14 -13.57 4.52
CA SER A 92 25.73 -13.55 5.86
C SER A 92 24.97 -14.42 6.89
N LYS A 93 23.81 -14.98 6.50
CA LYS A 93 22.83 -15.68 7.34
C LYS A 93 22.06 -14.80 8.32
N ALA A 94 22.23 -13.49 8.31
CA ALA A 94 21.53 -12.58 9.22
C ALA A 94 20.00 -12.71 9.13
N PHE A 95 19.44 -12.77 7.92
CA PHE A 95 17.99 -12.99 7.73
C PHE A 95 17.53 -14.36 8.20
N ASN A 96 18.33 -15.43 8.02
CA ASN A 96 18.00 -16.76 8.55
C ASN A 96 17.97 -16.75 10.09
N ILE A 97 18.91 -16.06 10.73
CA ILE A 97 18.92 -15.91 12.19
C ILE A 97 17.63 -15.24 12.68
N ILE A 98 17.18 -14.17 12.01
CA ILE A 98 15.90 -13.49 12.33
C ILE A 98 14.70 -14.43 12.14
N HIS A 99 14.66 -15.15 11.02
CA HIS A 99 13.60 -16.10 10.70
C HIS A 99 13.49 -17.21 11.75
N ASP A 100 14.62 -17.80 12.13
CA ASP A 100 14.67 -18.87 13.12
C ASP A 100 14.27 -18.37 14.51
N GLU A 101 14.69 -17.16 14.90
CA GLU A 101 14.28 -16.54 16.17
C GLU A 101 12.77 -16.33 16.25
N TYR A 102 12.13 -15.97 15.14
CA TYR A 102 10.68 -15.84 15.09
C TYR A 102 9.98 -17.17 15.38
N PHE A 103 10.36 -18.26 14.69
CA PHE A 103 9.68 -19.55 14.83
C PHE A 103 10.08 -20.35 16.07
N LYS A 104 11.26 -20.10 16.67
CA LYS A 104 11.62 -20.69 17.97
C LYS A 104 10.70 -20.22 19.09
N ASN A 105 10.28 -18.96 19.05
CA ASN A 105 9.54 -18.32 20.14
C ASN A 105 8.02 -18.31 19.93
N ASN A 106 7.54 -18.70 18.75
CA ASN A 106 6.12 -18.63 18.41
C ASN A 106 5.62 -19.98 17.90
N ALA A 107 4.61 -20.53 18.56
CA ALA A 107 3.74 -21.57 17.99
C ALA A 107 2.83 -20.94 16.93
N ASP A 108 3.43 -20.34 15.90
CA ASP A 108 2.69 -19.69 14.83
C ASP A 108 1.97 -20.77 14.00
N ARG A 109 0.65 -20.64 13.91
CA ARG A 109 -0.21 -21.52 13.11
C ARG A 109 0.14 -21.48 11.62
N ASN A 110 0.86 -20.44 11.20
CA ASN A 110 1.29 -20.25 9.83
C ASN A 110 2.69 -20.80 9.55
N TYR A 111 3.35 -21.46 10.53
CA TYR A 111 4.66 -22.07 10.34
C TYR A 111 4.70 -23.06 9.16
N ASP A 112 3.65 -23.87 8.99
CA ASP A 112 3.59 -24.86 7.91
C ASP A 112 3.61 -24.21 6.52
N TYR A 113 3.02 -23.03 6.36
CA TYR A 113 3.09 -22.27 5.10
C TYR A 113 4.54 -21.88 4.78
N PHE A 114 5.26 -21.30 5.73
CA PHE A 114 6.66 -20.89 5.51
C PHE A 114 7.63 -22.07 5.38
N LYS A 115 7.29 -23.22 5.98
CA LYS A 115 8.02 -24.47 5.75
C LYS A 115 7.86 -25.00 4.31
N GLN A 116 6.69 -24.79 3.72
CA GLN A 116 6.40 -25.13 2.32
C GLN A 116 6.88 -24.06 1.33
N HIS A 117 7.12 -22.84 1.78
CA HIS A 117 7.57 -21.70 0.96
C HIS A 117 8.90 -21.17 1.50
N GLN A 118 9.93 -22.02 1.39
CA GLN A 118 11.27 -21.77 1.94
C GLN A 118 11.99 -20.59 1.27
N GLU A 119 11.48 -20.13 0.12
CA GLU A 119 11.94 -18.91 -0.51
C GLU A 119 11.67 -17.66 0.35
N PHE A 120 10.63 -17.69 1.20
CA PHE A 120 10.23 -16.57 2.05
C PHE A 120 10.88 -16.63 3.43
N ILE A 121 11.86 -15.75 3.62
CA ILE A 121 12.55 -15.57 4.88
C ILE A 121 11.87 -14.45 5.67
N VAL A 122 11.02 -14.82 6.64
CA VAL A 122 10.38 -13.91 7.59
C VAL A 122 11.40 -13.02 8.33
N ILE A 123 11.19 -11.70 8.23
CA ILE A 123 12.01 -10.65 8.88
C ILE A 123 11.25 -9.99 10.04
N LYS A 124 9.95 -9.74 9.86
CA LYS A 124 9.10 -9.14 10.89
C LYS A 124 7.68 -9.67 10.72
N VAL A 125 7.00 -9.87 11.85
CA VAL A 125 5.57 -10.21 11.89
C VAL A 125 4.86 -9.26 12.84
N MET A 126 3.63 -8.90 12.50
CA MET A 126 2.76 -8.09 13.36
C MET A 126 1.29 -8.51 13.21
N PRO A 127 0.50 -8.43 14.30
CA PRO A 127 -0.95 -8.63 14.24
C PRO A 127 -1.62 -7.55 13.40
N ALA A 128 -2.69 -7.90 12.72
CA ALA A 128 -3.53 -6.98 11.98
C ALA A 128 -5.03 -7.31 12.14
N SER A 129 -5.89 -6.41 11.64
CA SER A 129 -7.34 -6.65 11.58
C SER A 129 -7.99 -6.07 10.33
N PHE A 130 -7.43 -6.45 9.18
CA PHE A 130 -7.93 -6.01 7.88
C PHE A 130 -9.24 -6.67 7.50
N PHE A 131 -9.27 -7.99 7.54
CA PHE A 131 -10.38 -8.88 7.25
C PHE A 131 -10.94 -9.45 8.56
N SER A 132 -10.08 -9.96 9.44
CA SER A 132 -10.43 -10.54 10.74
C SER A 132 -9.44 -10.19 11.85
N ASN A 133 -9.79 -10.46 13.11
CA ASN A 133 -8.85 -10.30 14.23
C ASN A 133 -7.74 -11.37 14.29
N ARG A 134 -7.68 -12.29 13.32
CA ARG A 134 -6.64 -13.32 13.20
C ARG A 134 -5.62 -13.00 12.11
N ASP A 135 -5.72 -11.84 11.48
CA ASP A 135 -4.83 -11.49 10.38
C ASP A 135 -3.42 -11.19 10.89
N LEU A 136 -2.43 -11.49 10.06
CA LEU A 136 -1.02 -11.21 10.33
C LEU A 136 -0.40 -10.56 9.10
N ILE A 137 0.54 -9.65 9.33
CA ILE A 137 1.37 -9.07 8.27
C ILE A 137 2.79 -9.57 8.49
N TYR A 138 3.35 -10.16 7.44
CA TYR A 138 4.71 -10.64 7.37
C TYR A 138 5.50 -9.74 6.41
N ILE A 139 6.60 -9.17 6.91
CA ILE A 139 7.67 -8.64 6.06
C ILE A 139 8.62 -9.80 5.82
N VAL A 140 8.81 -10.18 4.56
CA VAL A 140 9.65 -11.31 4.18
C VAL A 140 10.70 -10.86 3.16
N TYR A 141 11.88 -11.47 3.22
CA TYR A 141 12.82 -11.45 2.13
C TYR A 141 12.54 -12.66 1.22
N ASP A 142 12.25 -12.40 -0.05
CA ASP A 142 12.12 -13.43 -1.09
C ASP A 142 13.51 -13.73 -1.65
N SER A 143 14.05 -14.90 -1.30
CA SER A 143 15.41 -15.30 -1.64
C SER A 143 15.60 -15.67 -3.11
N VAL A 144 14.52 -16.00 -3.84
CA VAL A 144 14.59 -16.37 -5.27
C VAL A 144 14.80 -15.13 -6.13
N ILE A 145 14.04 -14.06 -5.88
CA ILE A 145 14.14 -12.80 -6.64
C ILE A 145 14.82 -11.66 -5.88
N SER A 146 15.26 -11.94 -4.65
CA SER A 146 16.12 -11.09 -3.81
C SER A 146 15.55 -9.73 -3.44
N ARG A 147 14.26 -9.68 -3.09
CA ARG A 147 13.57 -8.44 -2.70
C ARG A 147 12.75 -8.61 -1.43
N ILE A 148 12.37 -7.48 -0.83
CA ILE A 148 11.38 -7.50 0.25
C ILE A 148 9.98 -7.66 -0.35
N ARG A 149 9.14 -8.43 0.34
CA ARG A 149 7.71 -8.56 0.09
C ARG A 149 6.94 -8.36 1.38
N ILE A 150 5.70 -7.88 1.24
CA ILE A 150 4.74 -7.76 2.33
C ILE A 150 3.63 -8.77 2.06
N VAL A 151 3.53 -9.79 2.92
CA VAL A 151 2.57 -10.89 2.83
C VAL A 151 1.55 -10.73 3.95
N ILE A 152 0.28 -10.77 3.62
CA ILE A 152 -0.83 -10.64 4.56
C ILE A 152 -1.52 -12.00 4.65
N PHE A 153 -1.54 -12.57 5.85
CA PHE A 153 -2.38 -13.72 6.16
C PHE A 153 -3.80 -13.23 6.44
N ASN A 154 -4.75 -13.68 5.63
CA ASN A 154 -6.17 -13.45 5.83
C ASN A 154 -6.73 -14.55 6.73
N GLY A 155 -7.08 -14.18 7.96
CA GLY A 155 -7.61 -15.13 8.93
C GLY A 155 -9.00 -15.66 8.56
N ILE A 156 -9.79 -15.00 7.71
CA ILE A 156 -11.14 -15.47 7.36
C ILE A 156 -11.07 -16.77 6.57
N ASP A 157 -10.28 -16.80 5.51
CA ASP A 157 -10.17 -17.92 4.57
C ASP A 157 -8.88 -18.73 4.71
N ASN A 158 -8.00 -18.32 5.65
CA ASN A 158 -6.67 -18.88 5.87
C ASN A 158 -5.78 -18.83 4.61
N SER A 159 -5.87 -17.75 3.84
CA SER A 159 -5.04 -17.51 2.66
C SER A 159 -3.90 -16.51 2.93
N PHE A 160 -2.89 -16.54 2.06
CA PHE A 160 -1.78 -15.59 2.07
C PHE A 160 -1.86 -14.73 0.81
N LEU A 161 -1.86 -13.41 0.99
CA LEU A 161 -2.01 -12.42 -0.06
C LEU A 161 -0.79 -11.51 -0.07
N LYS A 162 -0.16 -11.32 -1.22
CA LYS A 162 0.99 -10.43 -1.39
C LYS A 162 0.52 -9.02 -1.77
N LEU A 163 1.05 -8.01 -1.08
CA LEU A 163 0.85 -6.62 -1.47
C LEU A 163 1.42 -6.37 -2.87
N TYR A 164 0.75 -5.54 -3.68
CA TYR A 164 1.02 -5.23 -5.09
C TYR A 164 0.69 -6.37 -6.08
N ASP A 165 0.94 -7.63 -5.73
CA ASP A 165 0.59 -8.78 -6.57
C ASP A 165 -0.92 -9.09 -6.48
N ASP A 166 -1.37 -9.53 -5.30
CA ASP A 166 -2.73 -9.99 -5.03
C ASP A 166 -3.60 -8.83 -4.52
N LEU A 167 -3.02 -7.98 -3.67
CA LEU A 167 -3.68 -6.83 -3.06
C LEU A 167 -3.21 -5.54 -3.72
N LYS A 168 -4.10 -4.93 -4.50
CA LYS A 168 -3.78 -3.72 -5.25
C LYS A 168 -3.68 -2.50 -4.34
N VAL A 169 -2.77 -1.58 -4.66
CA VAL A 169 -2.55 -0.33 -3.92
C VAL A 169 -2.83 0.84 -4.84
N ILE A 170 -3.49 1.88 -4.33
CA ILE A 170 -3.71 3.15 -5.03
C ILE A 170 -3.04 4.26 -4.23
N ASN A 171 -2.18 5.05 -4.86
CA ASN A 171 -1.62 6.24 -4.25
C ASN A 171 -2.61 7.41 -4.28
N CYS A 172 -3.15 7.77 -3.11
CA CYS A 172 -4.09 8.88 -2.97
C CYS A 172 -3.44 10.18 -2.43
N LEU A 173 -2.13 10.20 -2.22
CA LEU A 173 -1.40 11.35 -1.65
C LEU A 173 -1.05 12.45 -2.67
N SER A 174 -1.60 12.41 -3.89
CA SER A 174 -1.10 13.20 -5.02
C SER A 174 -1.20 14.74 -4.85
N ASN A 175 -0.15 15.35 -4.29
CA ASN A 175 0.74 16.35 -4.89
C ASN A 175 0.52 17.88 -4.84
N ASP A 176 -0.49 18.49 -4.20
CA ASP A 176 -0.56 19.98 -4.21
C ASP A 176 -0.61 20.71 -2.85
N SER A 177 -1.08 20.10 -1.75
CA SER A 177 -1.33 20.86 -0.50
C SER A 177 -0.29 20.72 0.60
N CYS A 178 0.54 19.66 0.59
CA CYS A 178 1.40 19.31 1.73
C CYS A 178 2.87 19.02 1.36
N GLY A 179 3.25 19.06 0.08
CA GLY A 179 4.63 18.80 -0.37
C GLY A 179 5.14 17.36 -0.20
N PHE A 180 4.32 16.44 0.30
CA PHE A 180 4.68 15.03 0.47
C PHE A 180 4.27 14.22 -0.77
N SER A 181 5.21 13.53 -1.39
CA SER A 181 4.96 12.64 -2.52
C SER A 181 5.75 11.34 -2.34
N PRO A 182 5.08 10.21 -2.09
CA PRO A 182 5.79 8.94 -1.95
C PRO A 182 6.31 8.52 -3.33
N ILE A 183 7.64 8.48 -3.46
CA ILE A 183 8.32 8.14 -4.72
C ILE A 183 8.40 6.62 -4.91
N TYR A 184 8.48 5.86 -3.82
CA TYR A 184 8.69 4.42 -3.85
C TYR A 184 7.52 3.65 -3.25
N SER A 185 7.41 2.37 -3.61
CA SER A 185 6.49 1.43 -2.99
C SER A 185 6.95 1.04 -1.59
N MET A 186 6.01 0.61 -0.75
CA MET A 186 6.28 0.35 0.67
C MET A 186 7.25 -0.80 0.92
N ASP A 187 7.16 -1.86 0.12
CA ASP A 187 8.10 -2.98 0.15
C ASP A 187 9.52 -2.54 -0.22
N PHE A 188 9.66 -1.62 -1.18
CA PHE A 188 10.94 -1.03 -1.55
C PHE A 188 11.49 -0.10 -0.45
N SER A 189 10.64 0.70 0.19
CA SER A 189 11.03 1.56 1.32
C SER A 189 11.57 0.73 2.49
N VAL A 190 10.91 -0.37 2.85
CA VAL A 190 11.42 -1.30 3.87
C VAL A 190 12.75 -1.92 3.43
N GLY A 191 12.87 -2.33 2.16
CA GLY A 191 14.13 -2.80 1.59
C GLY A 191 15.25 -1.76 1.69
N GLY A 192 14.93 -0.47 1.60
CA GLY A 192 15.84 0.65 1.76
C GLY A 192 16.41 0.70 3.18
N LEU A 193 15.54 0.69 4.19
CA LEU A 193 15.95 0.69 5.60
C LEU A 193 16.88 -0.47 5.95
N LEU A 194 16.56 -1.67 5.43
CA LEU A 194 17.40 -2.85 5.62
C LEU A 194 18.74 -2.71 4.90
N SER A 195 18.76 -2.14 3.69
CA SER A 195 19.98 -1.95 2.91
C SER A 195 20.92 -0.92 3.55
N GLU A 196 20.38 0.21 4.01
CA GLU A 196 21.13 1.24 4.74
C GLU A 196 21.71 0.70 6.06
N SER A 197 21.03 -0.28 6.67
CA SER A 197 21.43 -0.89 7.94
C SER A 197 22.20 -2.19 7.80
N LYS A 198 22.69 -2.51 6.60
CA LYS A 198 23.37 -3.77 6.28
C LYS A 198 24.38 -4.18 7.37
N ASP A 199 25.31 -3.30 7.72
CA ASP A 199 26.39 -3.64 8.65
C ASP A 199 25.88 -3.86 10.08
N ALA A 200 24.87 -3.09 10.51
CA ALA A 200 24.23 -3.29 11.81
C ALA A 200 23.46 -4.61 11.87
N ILE A 201 22.74 -4.96 10.81
CA ILE A 201 21.99 -6.23 10.69
C ILE A 201 22.95 -7.42 10.69
N ILE A 202 24.05 -7.35 9.93
CA ILE A 202 25.04 -8.43 9.88
C ILE A 202 25.71 -8.63 11.25
N LYS A 203 25.98 -7.52 11.97
CA LYS A 203 26.64 -7.55 13.27
C LYS A 203 25.74 -8.15 14.37
N ASP A 204 24.48 -7.73 14.45
CA ASP A 204 23.53 -8.24 15.44
C ASP A 204 22.09 -8.22 14.88
N PRO A 205 21.68 -9.28 14.16
CA PRO A 205 20.39 -9.30 13.46
C PRO A 205 19.19 -9.18 14.41
N ILE A 206 19.27 -9.82 15.59
CA ILE A 206 18.17 -9.88 16.54
C ILE A 206 18.03 -8.55 17.28
N LEU A 207 19.14 -7.95 17.72
CA LEU A 207 19.09 -6.63 18.34
C LEU A 207 18.54 -5.59 17.37
N PHE A 208 18.94 -5.63 16.09
CA PHE A 208 18.44 -4.71 15.08
C PHE A 208 16.90 -4.78 14.97
N ILE A 209 16.33 -5.97 14.77
CA ILE A 209 14.87 -6.14 14.61
C ILE A 209 14.08 -5.83 15.88
N LYS A 210 14.68 -5.99 17.06
CA LYS A 210 14.07 -5.60 18.34
C LYS A 210 14.10 -4.10 18.58
N LYS A 211 15.15 -3.42 18.13
CA LYS A 211 15.35 -1.97 18.37
C LYS A 211 14.59 -1.10 17.36
N HIS A 212 14.38 -1.61 16.14
CA HIS A 212 13.83 -0.82 15.04
C HIS A 212 12.45 -1.33 14.60
N ASP A 213 11.50 -0.40 14.52
CA ASP A 213 10.20 -0.66 13.91
C ASP A 213 10.27 -0.40 12.40
N LEU A 214 10.25 -1.50 11.64
CA LEU A 214 10.17 -1.45 10.17
C LEU A 214 8.77 -1.10 9.68
N ALA A 215 7.76 -1.57 10.41
CA ALA A 215 6.36 -1.32 10.14
C ALA A 215 5.51 -1.64 11.37
N LYS A 216 4.26 -1.19 11.35
CA LYS A 216 3.27 -1.45 12.39
C LYS A 216 1.85 -1.39 11.85
N TYR A 217 0.93 -2.00 12.59
CA TYR A 217 -0.50 -1.90 12.35
C TYR A 217 -1.16 -1.18 13.52
N THR A 218 -1.64 0.05 13.29
CA THR A 218 -1.97 0.96 14.39
C THR A 218 -3.01 2.01 13.99
N ASN A 219 -3.69 2.58 14.98
CA ASN A 219 -4.51 3.77 14.79
C ASN A 219 -3.63 5.01 14.90
N ILE A 220 -3.44 5.73 13.79
CA ILE A 220 -2.53 6.88 13.72
C ILE A 220 -2.97 8.07 14.59
N LYS A 221 -4.21 8.11 15.08
CA LYS A 221 -4.67 9.14 16.05
C LYS A 221 -4.26 8.81 17.48
N GLN A 222 -4.11 7.53 17.79
CA GLN A 222 -3.82 7.04 19.14
C GLN A 222 -2.33 6.77 19.36
N ASP A 223 -1.58 6.57 18.28
CA ASP A 223 -0.15 6.28 18.32
C ASP A 223 0.68 7.58 18.35
N SER A 224 1.43 7.77 19.44
CA SER A 224 2.17 9.00 19.74
C SER A 224 3.34 9.30 18.79
N THR A 225 3.72 8.36 17.93
CA THR A 225 4.73 8.61 16.89
C THR A 225 4.12 9.30 15.66
N PHE A 226 2.81 9.36 15.53
CA PHE A 226 2.17 10.10 14.45
C PHE A 226 1.84 11.51 14.91
N ILE A 227 2.03 12.47 14.00
CA ILE A 227 1.63 13.86 14.20
C ILE A 227 0.64 14.21 13.09
N PRO A 228 -0.63 13.77 13.16
CA PRO A 228 -1.57 13.96 12.07
C PRO A 228 -1.75 15.41 11.62
N SER A 229 -1.62 16.37 12.54
CA SER A 229 -1.72 17.80 12.22
C SER A 229 -0.59 18.31 11.32
N ALA A 230 0.54 17.60 11.27
CA ALA A 230 1.72 17.97 10.49
C ALA A 230 2.06 16.92 9.40
N GLY A 231 1.31 15.83 9.32
CA GLY A 231 1.39 14.86 8.23
C GLY A 231 0.55 15.28 7.01
N CYS A 232 0.69 14.53 5.94
CA CYS A 232 -0.07 14.68 4.72
C CYS A 232 -1.15 13.61 4.60
N PHE A 233 -2.36 14.02 4.22
CA PHE A 233 -3.48 13.13 3.94
C PHE A 233 -3.85 13.12 2.46
N ALA A 234 -4.50 12.04 2.04
CA ALA A 234 -5.08 11.92 0.71
C ALA A 234 -5.98 13.13 0.38
N LEU A 235 -5.84 13.63 -0.85
CA LEU A 235 -6.61 14.79 -1.31
C LEU A 235 -8.12 14.50 -1.34
N GLY A 236 -8.91 15.53 -1.01
CA GLY A 236 -10.37 15.49 -1.14
C GLY A 236 -11.09 14.63 -0.10
N VAL A 237 -10.37 14.10 0.89
CA VAL A 237 -10.96 13.37 2.02
C VAL A 237 -10.83 14.21 3.29
N ASN A 238 -11.92 14.32 4.04
CA ASN A 238 -11.86 14.91 5.38
C ASN A 238 -10.92 14.06 6.25
N SER A 239 -9.79 14.64 6.67
CA SER A 239 -8.77 13.94 7.46
C SER A 239 -9.34 13.35 8.74
N ASN A 240 -10.35 13.97 9.36
CA ASN A 240 -11.00 13.43 10.55
C ASN A 240 -11.64 12.04 10.30
N ASN A 241 -12.12 11.79 9.08
CA ASN A 241 -12.66 10.48 8.69
C ASN A 241 -11.55 9.45 8.42
N LEU A 242 -10.29 9.89 8.35
CA LEU A 242 -9.09 9.10 8.09
C LEU A 242 -8.28 8.76 9.35
N LEU A 243 -8.76 9.18 10.53
CA LEU A 243 -8.04 9.06 11.79
C LEU A 243 -8.54 7.93 12.71
N ASP A 244 -9.79 7.49 12.57
CA ASP A 244 -10.43 6.57 13.52
C ASP A 244 -10.45 5.10 13.04
N PHE A 245 -9.34 4.63 12.44
CA PHE A 245 -9.14 3.22 12.10
C PHE A 245 -7.68 2.80 12.20
N ASN A 246 -7.45 1.50 12.30
CA ASN A 246 -6.13 0.93 12.20
C ASN A 246 -5.64 0.86 10.75
N SER A 247 -4.38 1.19 10.58
CA SER A 247 -3.67 1.28 9.31
C SER A 247 -2.38 0.50 9.38
N PHE A 248 -1.96 -0.05 8.25
CA PHE A 248 -0.61 -0.58 8.13
C PHE A 248 0.32 0.54 7.69
N CYS A 249 1.32 0.81 8.51
CA CYS A 249 2.25 1.89 8.30
C CYS A 249 3.67 1.35 8.23
N VAL A 250 4.41 1.74 7.21
CA VAL A 250 5.84 1.42 7.06
C VAL A 250 6.67 2.62 7.48
N ASN A 251 7.77 2.32 8.16
CA ASN A 251 8.76 3.33 8.45
C ASN A 251 9.54 3.63 7.17
N THR A 252 9.83 4.91 6.92
CA THR A 252 10.65 5.35 5.78
C THR A 252 11.97 5.99 6.21
N SER A 253 12.28 6.05 7.51
CA SER A 253 13.59 6.44 8.04
C SER A 253 13.87 5.82 9.43
N LEU A 254 15.06 5.27 9.63
CA LEU A 254 15.47 4.80 10.97
C LEU A 254 15.97 5.92 11.89
N TYR A 255 16.17 7.13 11.35
CA TYR A 255 16.69 8.28 12.06
C TYR A 255 15.60 9.31 12.35
N TYR A 256 14.65 9.43 11.42
CA TYR A 256 13.55 10.37 11.50
C TYR A 256 12.23 9.67 11.74
N ASN A 257 11.27 10.39 12.33
CA ASN A 257 9.94 9.89 12.58
C ASN A 257 9.08 9.94 11.31
N ASN A 258 9.48 9.17 10.30
CA ASN A 258 8.86 9.20 8.98
C ASN A 258 8.05 7.93 8.73
N TRP A 259 6.81 8.11 8.27
CA TRP A 259 5.86 7.01 8.12
C TRP A 259 4.99 7.20 6.88
N GLU A 260 4.68 6.08 6.22
CA GLU A 260 3.69 6.01 5.16
C GLU A 260 2.66 4.95 5.52
N CYS A 261 1.37 5.23 5.31
CA CYS A 261 0.29 4.36 5.77
C CYS A 261 -0.72 4.00 4.69
N LEU A 262 -1.11 2.72 4.71
CA LEU A 262 -2.19 2.16 3.91
C LEU A 262 -3.43 1.88 4.76
N LYS A 263 -4.58 2.11 4.15
CA LYS A 263 -5.89 1.67 4.62
C LYS A 263 -6.48 0.66 3.65
N LEU A 264 -7.03 -0.45 4.15
CA LEU A 264 -7.83 -1.35 3.33
C LEU A 264 -9.23 -0.77 3.06
N GLU A 265 -9.59 -0.61 1.79
CA GLU A 265 -10.96 -0.37 1.34
C GLU A 265 -11.66 -1.71 1.09
N LYS A 266 -12.21 -2.31 2.16
CA LYS A 266 -12.74 -3.70 2.15
C LYS A 266 -13.71 -3.98 0.99
N GLN A 267 -14.61 -3.03 0.69
CA GLN A 267 -15.63 -3.19 -0.37
C GLN A 267 -15.03 -3.38 -1.77
N ARG A 268 -13.80 -2.93 -1.99
CA ARG A 268 -13.10 -3.00 -3.28
C ARG A 268 -11.83 -3.86 -3.24
N ASN A 269 -11.60 -4.54 -2.11
CA ASN A 269 -10.44 -5.39 -1.84
C ASN A 269 -9.11 -4.78 -2.31
N ARG A 270 -8.87 -3.52 -1.93
CA ARG A 270 -7.67 -2.77 -2.33
C ARG A 270 -7.22 -1.83 -1.22
N PHE A 271 -5.94 -1.49 -1.23
CA PHE A 271 -5.34 -0.54 -0.32
C PHE A 271 -5.29 0.86 -0.90
N LEU A 272 -5.51 1.84 -0.04
CA LEU A 272 -5.33 3.26 -0.32
C LEU A 272 -4.12 3.73 0.47
N HIS A 273 -3.09 4.22 -0.22
CA HIS A 273 -2.03 4.98 0.41
C HIS A 273 -2.58 6.38 0.68
N TYR A 274 -2.85 6.65 1.95
CA TYR A 274 -3.70 7.77 2.35
C TYR A 274 -3.02 8.75 3.29
N TYR A 275 -1.91 8.37 3.92
CA TYR A 275 -1.20 9.20 4.86
C TYR A 275 0.31 9.04 4.70
N GLY A 276 1.02 10.16 4.76
CA GLY A 276 2.47 10.22 4.75
C GLY A 276 2.97 11.28 5.72
N GLN A 277 4.12 11.04 6.33
CA GLN A 277 4.76 11.93 7.28
C GLN A 277 6.27 11.90 7.02
N ALA A 278 6.85 13.08 6.78
CA ALA A 278 8.29 13.25 6.71
C ALA A 278 8.68 14.47 7.54
N PHE A 279 9.45 14.26 8.60
CA PHE A 279 10.07 15.31 9.38
C PHE A 279 11.58 15.12 9.29
N ALA A 280 12.26 16.02 8.57
CA ALA A 280 13.63 16.33 8.93
C ALA A 280 13.55 17.33 10.09
N ASP A 281 14.36 17.12 11.12
CA ASP A 281 14.59 18.11 12.15
C ASP A 281 15.16 19.42 11.58
#